data_AF-A0A4R1BSE1-F1
#
_entry.id   AF-A0A4R1BSE1-F1
#
_cell.length_a   1.000
_cell.length_b   1.000
_cell.length_c   1.000
_cell.angle_alpha   90.00
_cell.angle_beta   90.00
_cell.angle_gamma   90.00
#
_symmetry.space_group_name_H-M   'P 1'
#
loop_
_entity.id
_entity.type
_entity.pdbx_description
1 polymer ?
#
loop_
_entity_poly.entity_id
_entity_poly.type
_entity_poly.pdbx_seq_one_letter_code
_entity_poly.pdbx_strand_id
1 'polypeptide(L)'
;MGRASPRLRGGTVNARICKTIGYQLCKPARCRYPVSPTRSPGIYSSKYAELPDTFIVDQLSDVTLIQRYRIVGEELMRQNENISAITVGAGSAASAMGIALATKDKRIPVYVVEPAEAPVLSGKPWQPHGIPGLAPPIPTKLFQREWVADILLVDSETALRTAQQTLQATGEPVGTSSGAAIAAARQLHRRGIRGDIVSVCQSHLAISL
;
A
#
# COMPACT_ATOMS: atom_id res chain seq x y z
N MET A 1 34.42 33.21 -9.22
CA MET A 1 33.64 32.65 -8.09
C MET A 1 32.18 32.54 -8.51
N GLY A 2 31.69 31.33 -8.77
CA GLY A 2 30.28 31.10 -9.06
C GLY A 2 29.88 29.79 -8.41
N ARG A 3 29.27 29.86 -7.21
CA ARG A 3 28.66 28.69 -6.59
C ARG A 3 27.42 28.33 -7.40
N ALA A 4 27.55 27.37 -8.30
CA ALA A 4 26.39 26.72 -8.89
C ALA A 4 25.63 25.97 -7.78
N SER A 5 24.46 26.47 -7.41
CA SER A 5 23.48 25.74 -6.60
C SER A 5 23.20 24.39 -7.28
N PRO A 6 23.23 23.25 -6.55
CA PRO A 6 22.96 21.96 -7.15
C PRO A 6 21.46 21.90 -7.50
N ARG A 7 21.17 22.10 -8.78
CA ARG A 7 19.86 21.89 -9.38
C ARG A 7 19.36 20.49 -9.01
N LEU A 8 18.32 20.41 -8.18
CA LEU A 8 17.54 19.20 -7.90
C LEU A 8 16.79 18.76 -9.18
N ARG A 9 17.48 18.17 -10.16
CA ARG A 9 16.85 17.69 -11.41
C ARG A 9 16.63 16.17 -11.39
N GLY A 10 15.36 15.78 -11.50
CA GLY A 10 14.94 14.48 -12.04
C GLY A 10 14.78 13.31 -11.06
N GLY A 11 13.69 13.28 -10.29
CA GLY A 11 13.27 12.13 -9.49
C GLY A 11 11.87 12.34 -8.90
N THR A 12 11.14 11.25 -8.66
CA THR A 12 9.84 11.28 -7.95
C THR A 12 10.01 11.92 -6.56
N VAL A 13 8.91 12.37 -5.93
CA VAL A 13 8.92 12.89 -4.56
C VAL A 13 9.59 11.90 -3.61
N ASN A 14 9.23 10.62 -3.67
CA ASN A 14 9.86 9.55 -2.87
C ASN A 14 11.37 9.47 -3.07
N ALA A 15 11.84 9.58 -4.31
CA ALA A 15 13.27 9.52 -4.61
C ALA A 15 14.03 10.74 -4.04
N ARG A 16 13.39 11.91 -4.01
CA ARG A 16 13.97 13.10 -3.39
C ARG A 16 14.04 12.95 -1.87
N ILE A 17 12.94 12.53 -1.24
CA ILE A 17 12.89 12.28 0.21
C ILE A 17 14.01 11.32 0.63
N CYS A 18 14.09 10.15 -0.01
CA CYS A 18 15.10 9.15 0.32
C CYS A 18 16.53 9.71 0.25
N LYS A 19 16.86 10.45 -0.81
CA LYS A 19 18.19 11.08 -0.95
C LYS A 19 18.46 12.11 0.15
N THR A 20 17.45 12.91 0.52
CA THR A 20 17.56 13.91 1.59
C THR A 20 17.88 13.28 2.93
N ILE A 21 17.30 12.11 3.24
CA ILE A 21 17.57 11.37 4.48
C ILE A 21 18.77 10.43 4.37
N GLY A 22 19.64 10.60 3.38
CA GLY A 22 20.90 9.88 3.25
C GLY A 22 20.82 8.50 2.58
N TYR A 23 19.65 8.10 2.07
CA TYR A 23 19.51 6.80 1.39
C TYR A 23 20.14 6.85 0.01
N GLN A 24 20.89 5.80 -0.29
CA GLN A 24 21.39 5.52 -1.63
C GLN A 24 20.31 4.81 -2.44
N LEU A 25 19.89 5.43 -3.54
CA LEU A 25 18.87 4.86 -4.42
C LEU A 25 19.49 4.11 -5.59
N CYS A 26 19.10 2.85 -5.74
CA CYS A 26 19.48 2.02 -6.87
C CYS A 26 18.34 2.00 -7.90
N LYS A 27 18.61 2.46 -9.13
CA LYS A 27 17.63 2.37 -10.24
C LYS A 27 17.79 1.01 -10.93
N PRO A 28 16.68 0.25 -11.15
CA PRO A 28 16.74 -1.05 -11.81
C PRO A 28 17.51 -1.06 -13.13
N ALA A 29 17.32 -0.05 -13.99
CA ALA A 29 17.97 0.05 -15.31
C ALA A 29 19.43 0.54 -15.29
N ARG A 30 19.96 1.01 -14.15
CA ARG A 30 21.39 1.39 -14.00
C ARG A 30 22.21 0.37 -13.22
N CYS A 31 21.56 -0.65 -12.66
CA CYS A 31 22.20 -1.93 -12.37
C CYS A 31 22.45 -2.60 -13.73
N ARG A 32 23.67 -2.53 -14.26
CA ARG A 32 24.05 -3.06 -15.59
C ARG A 32 23.76 -4.58 -15.68
N TYR A 33 22.58 -5.04 -16.12
CA TYR A 33 22.33 -6.42 -16.60
C TYR A 33 21.01 -6.53 -17.42
N PRO A 34 20.90 -7.52 -18.33
CA PRO A 34 19.83 -7.61 -19.32
C PRO A 34 18.49 -7.96 -18.67
N VAL A 35 17.46 -7.23 -19.09
CA VAL A 35 16.07 -7.35 -18.64
C VAL A 35 15.41 -8.59 -19.26
N SER A 36 14.96 -9.51 -18.40
CA SER A 36 14.00 -10.57 -18.72
C SER A 36 12.71 -10.32 -17.91
N PRO A 37 11.50 -10.61 -18.44
CA PRO A 37 10.22 -10.24 -17.82
C PRO A 37 9.85 -11.04 -16.56
N THR A 38 10.71 -11.93 -16.07
CA THR A 38 10.35 -12.98 -15.09
C THR A 38 10.98 -12.84 -13.70
N ARG A 39 11.52 -11.67 -13.31
CA ARG A 39 12.33 -11.57 -12.08
C ARG A 39 11.63 -10.87 -10.92
N SER A 40 11.35 -11.65 -9.86
CA SER A 40 10.83 -11.26 -8.54
C SER A 40 11.73 -10.23 -7.82
N PRO A 41 11.24 -9.49 -6.80
CA PRO A 41 11.92 -8.36 -6.20
C PRO A 41 13.11 -8.82 -5.34
N GLY A 42 13.14 -10.10 -4.94
CA GLY A 42 14.29 -10.76 -4.33
C GLY A 42 15.54 -10.79 -5.21
N ILE A 43 15.43 -10.57 -6.53
CA ILE A 43 16.60 -10.54 -7.41
C ILE A 43 17.35 -9.20 -7.30
N TYR A 44 16.67 -8.09 -7.00
CA TYR A 44 17.36 -6.81 -6.78
C TYR A 44 18.19 -6.82 -5.49
N SER A 45 17.74 -7.54 -4.47
CA SER A 45 18.44 -7.64 -3.18
C SER A 45 19.50 -8.75 -3.15
N SER A 46 19.37 -9.82 -3.95
CA SER A 46 20.33 -10.95 -3.97
C SER A 46 21.79 -10.54 -4.13
N LYS A 47 22.09 -9.54 -4.97
CA LYS A 47 23.45 -9.02 -5.14
C LYS A 47 23.96 -8.27 -3.91
N TYR A 48 23.09 -7.56 -3.20
CA TYR A 48 23.46 -6.85 -1.98
C TYR A 48 23.54 -7.80 -0.78
N ALA A 49 22.85 -8.94 -0.84
CA ALA A 49 22.91 -9.99 0.19
C ALA A 49 24.33 -10.52 0.41
N GLU A 50 25.18 -10.45 -0.62
CA GLU A 50 26.56 -10.92 -0.58
C GLU A 50 27.54 -9.89 0.01
N LEU A 51 27.10 -8.64 0.24
CA LEU A 51 27.96 -7.63 0.83
C LEU A 51 28.16 -7.90 2.34
N PRO A 52 29.36 -7.67 2.88
CA PRO A 52 29.59 -7.71 4.32
C PRO A 52 28.63 -6.77 5.06
N ASP A 53 28.26 -7.15 6.28
CA ASP A 53 27.44 -6.34 7.18
C ASP A 53 26.08 -5.89 6.57
N THR A 54 25.51 -6.70 5.66
CA THR A 54 24.26 -6.38 4.98
C THR A 54 23.10 -7.22 5.49
N PHE A 55 21.98 -6.56 5.82
CA PHE A 55 20.72 -7.20 6.20
C PHE A 55 19.61 -6.78 5.25
N ILE A 56 18.87 -7.76 4.73
CA ILE A 56 17.74 -7.52 3.81
C ILE A 56 16.44 -7.71 4.57
N VAL A 57 15.59 -6.68 4.55
CA VAL A 57 14.24 -6.74 5.09
C VAL A 57 13.27 -7.15 3.98
N ASP A 58 12.77 -8.38 4.02
CA ASP A 58 11.83 -8.93 3.02
C ASP A 58 10.37 -8.73 3.46
N GLN A 59 9.84 -7.54 3.21
CA GLN A 59 8.48 -7.18 3.61
C GLN A 59 7.36 -8.03 2.98
N LEU A 60 7.64 -8.81 1.93
CA LEU A 60 6.65 -9.65 1.26
C LEU A 60 6.60 -11.08 1.81
N SER A 61 7.62 -11.49 2.57
CA SER A 61 7.71 -12.82 3.17
C SER A 61 7.78 -12.82 4.70
N ASP A 62 8.12 -11.70 5.33
CA ASP A 62 8.24 -11.61 6.79
C ASP A 62 6.87 -11.64 7.49
N VAL A 63 6.46 -12.84 7.90
CA VAL A 63 5.18 -13.10 8.60
C VAL A 63 5.08 -12.39 9.95
N THR A 64 6.20 -11.96 10.55
CA THR A 64 6.18 -11.23 11.82
C THR A 64 5.55 -9.85 11.67
N LEU A 65 5.53 -9.29 10.45
CA LEU A 65 4.87 -8.02 10.16
C LEU A 65 3.37 -8.05 10.46
N ILE A 66 2.71 -9.20 10.31
CA ILE A 66 1.28 -9.34 10.64
C ILE A 66 1.03 -8.98 12.10
N GLN A 67 1.84 -9.54 13.02
CA GLN A 67 1.72 -9.24 14.45
C GLN A 67 2.09 -7.78 14.76
N ARG A 68 3.08 -7.21 14.06
CA ARG A 68 3.47 -5.81 14.25
C ARG A 68 2.37 -4.84 13.83
N TYR A 69 1.60 -5.16 12.80
CA TYR A 69 0.47 -4.35 12.36
C TYR A 69 -0.82 -4.60 13.14
N ARG A 70 -0.88 -5.63 14.00
CA ARG A 70 -2.05 -5.93 14.85
C ARG A 70 -2.48 -4.72 15.69
N ILE A 71 -1.51 -3.95 16.18
CA ILE A 71 -1.75 -2.74 16.98
C ILE A 71 -2.68 -1.74 16.28
N VAL A 72 -2.62 -1.65 14.95
CA VAL A 72 -3.51 -0.75 14.18
C VAL A 72 -4.97 -1.16 14.38
N GLY A 73 -5.30 -2.45 14.29
CA GLY A 73 -6.66 -2.92 14.52
C GLY A 73 -7.12 -2.74 15.96
N GLU A 74 -6.23 -2.90 16.93
CA GLU A 74 -6.50 -2.64 18.36
C GLU A 74 -6.80 -1.17 18.61
N GLU A 75 -6.05 -0.26 17.99
CA GLU A 75 -6.29 1.18 18.05
C GLU A 75 -7.63 1.56 17.42
N LEU A 76 -7.97 1.00 16.25
CA LEU A 76 -9.26 1.23 15.61
C LEU A 76 -10.42 0.82 16.53
N MET A 77 -10.35 -0.36 17.14
CA MET A 77 -11.38 -0.85 18.06
C MET A 77 -11.46 -0.07 19.39
N ARG A 78 -10.38 0.61 19.79
CA ARG A 78 -10.35 1.47 20.98
C ARG A 78 -10.94 2.85 20.70
N GLN A 79 -10.73 3.37 19.48
CA GLN A 79 -11.17 4.69 19.07
C GLN A 79 -12.62 4.71 18.54
N ASN A 80 -13.16 3.54 18.18
CA ASN A 80 -14.50 3.42 17.61
C ASN A 80 -15.28 2.33 18.33
N GLU A 81 -16.47 2.66 18.82
CA GLU A 81 -17.31 1.70 19.55
C GLU A 81 -18.00 0.69 18.61
N ASN A 82 -18.47 1.15 17.44
CA ASN A 82 -19.33 0.37 16.55
C ASN A 82 -18.82 0.36 15.09
N ILE A 83 -17.81 -0.45 14.80
CA ILE A 83 -17.29 -0.60 13.44
C ILE A 83 -18.10 -1.64 12.67
N SER A 84 -18.73 -1.23 11.58
CA SER A 84 -19.52 -2.12 10.71
C SER A 84 -18.65 -2.79 9.64
N ALA A 85 -17.60 -2.12 9.16
CA ALA A 85 -16.61 -2.68 8.24
C ALA A 85 -15.31 -1.87 8.26
N ILE A 86 -14.21 -2.50 7.83
CA ILE A 86 -12.92 -1.83 7.63
C ILE A 86 -12.47 -2.01 6.19
N THR A 87 -12.03 -0.95 5.51
CA THR A 87 -11.40 -1.01 4.19
C THR A 87 -9.92 -0.66 4.26
N VAL A 88 -9.07 -1.46 3.62
CA VAL A 88 -7.60 -1.29 3.68
C VAL A 88 -6.95 -1.72 2.38
N GLY A 89 -6.08 -0.87 1.82
CA GLY A 89 -5.30 -1.22 0.63
C GLY A 89 -4.24 -2.29 0.93
N ALA A 90 -4.01 -3.20 -0.02
CA ALA A 90 -2.97 -4.22 0.08
C ALA A 90 -1.78 -3.98 -0.86
N GLY A 91 -0.63 -3.66 -0.25
CA GLY A 91 0.69 -3.82 -0.85
C GLY A 91 1.30 -5.17 -0.48
N SER A 92 2.06 -5.21 0.63
CA SER A 92 2.52 -6.47 1.24
C SER A 92 1.40 -7.28 1.91
N ALA A 93 0.21 -6.68 2.08
CA ALA A 93 -0.93 -7.18 2.87
C ALA A 93 -0.71 -7.24 4.39
N ALA A 94 0.48 -6.93 4.92
CA ALA A 94 0.76 -7.02 6.35
C ALA A 94 -0.23 -6.23 7.23
N SER A 95 -0.52 -4.98 6.85
CA SER A 95 -1.50 -4.14 7.59
C SER A 95 -2.90 -4.74 7.57
N ALA A 96 -3.36 -5.23 6.42
CA ALA A 96 -4.69 -5.85 6.32
C ALA A 96 -4.81 -7.10 7.18
N MET A 97 -3.78 -7.96 7.18
CA MET A 97 -3.76 -9.17 7.97
C MET A 97 -3.65 -8.89 9.47
N GLY A 98 -2.83 -7.91 9.86
CA GLY A 98 -2.72 -7.49 11.27
C GLY A 98 -4.04 -6.94 11.80
N ILE A 99 -4.72 -6.10 11.01
CA ILE A 99 -6.05 -5.58 11.37
C ILE A 99 -7.08 -6.71 11.46
N ALA A 100 -7.14 -7.59 10.46
CA ALA A 100 -8.07 -8.73 10.47
C ALA A 100 -7.84 -9.66 11.67
N LEU A 101 -6.58 -9.88 12.04
CA LEU A 101 -6.23 -10.65 13.23
C LEU A 101 -6.73 -9.98 14.52
N ALA A 102 -6.56 -8.66 14.64
CA ALA A 102 -7.01 -7.91 15.82
C ALA A 102 -8.54 -7.89 15.95
N THR A 103 -9.26 -7.79 14.83
CA THR A 103 -10.71 -7.62 14.85
C THR A 103 -11.51 -8.93 14.80
N LYS A 104 -10.81 -10.08 14.71
CA LYS A 104 -11.40 -11.42 14.57
C LYS A 104 -12.42 -11.74 15.66
N ASP A 105 -12.09 -11.47 16.93
CA ASP A 105 -12.93 -11.84 18.07
C ASP A 105 -14.24 -11.03 18.12
N LYS A 106 -14.19 -9.77 17.65
CA LYS A 106 -15.37 -8.91 17.50
C LYS A 106 -16.13 -9.14 16.19
N ARG A 107 -15.66 -10.05 15.32
CA ARG A 107 -16.24 -10.36 14.01
C ARG A 107 -16.45 -9.13 13.11
N ILE A 108 -15.60 -8.12 13.23
CA ILE A 108 -15.66 -6.94 12.34
C ILE A 108 -15.06 -7.32 10.99
N PRO A 109 -15.80 -7.19 9.87
CA PRO A 109 -15.33 -7.62 8.56
C PRO A 109 -14.28 -6.64 8.00
N VAL A 110 -13.15 -7.20 7.56
CA VAL A 110 -12.09 -6.46 6.87
C VAL A 110 -12.19 -6.72 5.37
N TYR A 111 -12.19 -5.65 4.58
CA TYR A 111 -12.22 -5.65 3.12
C TYR A 111 -10.90 -5.14 2.59
N VAL A 112 -10.23 -5.96 1.79
CA VAL A 112 -8.97 -5.58 1.15
C VAL A 112 -9.27 -4.84 -0.14
N VAL A 113 -8.49 -3.81 -0.44
CA VAL A 113 -8.61 -3.03 -1.68
C VAL A 113 -7.40 -3.26 -2.57
N GLU A 114 -7.64 -3.58 -3.83
CA GLU A 114 -6.62 -3.66 -4.88
C GLU A 114 -7.02 -2.89 -6.15
N PRO A 115 -6.05 -2.48 -6.98
CA PRO A 115 -6.32 -1.81 -8.24
C PRO A 115 -7.12 -2.72 -9.18
N ALA A 116 -8.19 -2.20 -9.79
CA ALA A 116 -8.98 -2.95 -10.76
C ALA A 116 -8.15 -3.39 -11.98
N GLU A 117 -7.12 -2.60 -12.32
CA GLU A 117 -6.19 -2.86 -13.42
C GLU A 117 -5.17 -3.95 -13.07
N ALA A 118 -4.81 -4.10 -11.79
CA ALA A 118 -3.82 -5.06 -11.31
C ALA A 118 -4.32 -5.91 -10.12
N PRO A 119 -5.37 -6.73 -10.29
CA PRO A 119 -5.98 -7.46 -9.19
C PRO A 119 -5.26 -8.79 -8.89
N VAL A 120 -4.03 -8.65 -8.41
CA VAL A 120 -3.09 -9.76 -8.17
C VAL A 120 -3.58 -10.69 -7.06
N LEU A 121 -4.18 -10.15 -5.98
CA LEU A 121 -4.69 -10.98 -4.88
C LEU A 121 -5.96 -11.72 -5.28
N SER A 122 -6.73 -11.19 -6.25
CA SER A 122 -7.83 -11.92 -6.90
C SER A 122 -7.36 -12.92 -7.97
N GLY A 123 -6.05 -13.15 -8.12
CA GLY A 123 -5.49 -14.15 -9.03
C GLY A 123 -5.46 -13.74 -10.50
N LYS A 124 -5.65 -12.45 -10.82
CA LYS A 124 -5.56 -11.94 -12.19
C LYS A 124 -4.16 -11.37 -12.48
N PRO A 125 -3.77 -11.24 -13.77
CA PRO A 125 -2.48 -10.68 -14.13
C PRO A 125 -2.31 -9.23 -13.65
N TRP A 126 -1.08 -8.89 -13.26
CA TRP A 126 -0.71 -7.50 -12.98
C TRP A 126 -0.68 -6.67 -14.28
N GLN A 127 -1.18 -5.44 -14.25
CA GLN A 127 -1.01 -4.43 -15.29
C GLN A 127 -0.54 -3.11 -14.69
N PRO A 128 0.10 -2.21 -15.46
CA PRO A 128 0.40 -0.86 -14.98
C PRO A 128 -0.84 -0.14 -14.46
N HIS A 129 -0.74 0.46 -13.28
CA HIS A 129 -1.82 1.18 -12.62
C HIS A 129 -1.28 2.42 -11.88
N GLY A 130 -2.18 3.36 -11.56
CA GLY A 130 -1.89 4.66 -10.97
C GLY A 130 -2.09 4.73 -9.45
N ILE A 131 -2.04 3.60 -8.74
CA ILE A 131 -2.23 3.53 -7.27
C ILE A 131 -0.94 3.08 -6.58
N PRO A 132 0.01 3.99 -6.30
CA PRO A 132 1.28 3.62 -5.69
C PRO A 132 1.12 2.95 -4.34
N GLY A 133 1.92 1.91 -4.09
CA GLY A 133 1.96 1.18 -2.83
C GLY A 133 1.02 -0.03 -2.74
N LEU A 134 0.10 -0.19 -3.70
CA LEU A 134 -0.78 -1.36 -3.78
C LEU A 134 -0.36 -2.31 -4.91
N ALA A 135 -0.79 -3.57 -4.81
CA ALA A 135 -0.61 -4.62 -5.82
C ALA A 135 0.79 -4.63 -6.47
N PRO A 136 1.85 -4.94 -5.70
CA PRO A 136 3.15 -5.17 -6.30
C PRO A 136 3.04 -6.28 -7.36
N PRO A 137 3.86 -6.26 -8.42
CA PRO A 137 3.83 -7.28 -9.47
C PRO A 137 4.27 -8.67 -9.00
N ILE A 138 4.53 -8.82 -7.69
CA ILE A 138 5.01 -10.03 -7.06
C ILE A 138 4.04 -10.40 -5.93
N PRO A 139 3.58 -11.66 -5.89
CA PRO A 139 2.73 -12.13 -4.83
C PRO A 139 3.39 -11.99 -3.45
N THR A 140 2.62 -11.54 -2.47
CA THR A 140 3.00 -11.58 -1.06
C THR A 140 2.68 -12.96 -0.48
N LYS A 141 3.52 -13.45 0.45
CA LYS A 141 3.23 -14.67 1.24
C LYS A 141 2.36 -14.38 2.47
N LEU A 142 2.08 -13.10 2.74
CA LEU A 142 1.38 -12.68 3.95
C LEU A 142 -0.13 -12.78 3.82
N PHE A 143 -0.68 -12.65 2.61
CA PHE A 143 -2.12 -12.57 2.41
C PHE A 143 -2.81 -13.92 2.66
N GLN A 144 -3.81 -13.91 3.56
CA GLN A 144 -4.69 -15.04 3.88
C GLN A 144 -6.12 -14.67 3.50
N ARG A 145 -6.65 -15.28 2.43
CA ARG A 145 -7.96 -14.91 1.86
C ARG A 145 -9.09 -15.14 2.86
N GLU A 146 -8.96 -16.14 3.71
CA GLU A 146 -9.95 -16.57 4.70
C GLU A 146 -10.03 -15.64 5.93
N TRP A 147 -9.11 -14.67 6.07
CA TRP A 147 -9.16 -13.68 7.16
C TRP A 147 -9.94 -12.42 6.79
N VAL A 148 -10.27 -12.25 5.51
CA VAL A 148 -10.93 -11.04 4.99
C VAL A 148 -12.30 -11.39 4.42
N ALA A 149 -13.24 -10.45 4.51
CA ALA A 149 -14.58 -10.64 4.00
C ALA A 149 -14.56 -10.72 2.47
N ASP A 150 -14.00 -9.71 1.81
CA ASP A 150 -13.91 -9.63 0.35
C ASP A 150 -12.71 -8.79 -0.10
N ILE A 151 -12.39 -8.91 -1.39
CA ILE A 151 -11.44 -8.03 -2.08
C ILE A 151 -12.25 -7.08 -2.97
N LEU A 152 -12.12 -5.78 -2.74
CA LEU A 152 -12.79 -4.72 -3.46
C LEU A 152 -11.85 -4.13 -4.51
N LEU A 153 -12.33 -4.04 -5.75
CA LEU A 153 -11.58 -3.47 -6.85
C LEU A 153 -11.88 -1.97 -6.98
N VAL A 154 -10.84 -1.16 -7.08
CA VAL A 154 -10.94 0.28 -7.33
C VAL A 154 -9.95 0.66 -8.42
N ASP A 155 -10.41 1.29 -9.49
CA ASP A 155 -9.55 1.79 -10.56
C ASP A 155 -8.79 3.06 -10.13
N SER A 156 -7.69 3.33 -10.82
CA SER A 156 -6.77 4.43 -10.50
C SER A 156 -7.43 5.80 -10.60
N GLU A 157 -8.32 6.00 -11.57
CA GLU A 157 -9.01 7.27 -11.78
C GLU A 157 -9.96 7.55 -10.61
N THR A 158 -10.77 6.55 -10.22
CA THR A 158 -11.66 6.62 -9.07
C THR A 158 -10.89 6.85 -7.77
N ALA A 159 -9.76 6.18 -7.58
CA ALA A 159 -8.92 6.35 -6.40
C ALA A 159 -8.36 7.79 -6.31
N LEU A 160 -7.83 8.32 -7.41
CA LEU A 160 -7.28 9.69 -7.47
C LEU A 160 -8.37 10.74 -7.26
N ARG A 161 -9.49 10.60 -7.97
CA ARG A 161 -10.64 11.50 -7.83
C ARG A 161 -11.16 11.50 -6.40
N THR A 162 -11.21 10.34 -5.75
CA THR A 162 -11.66 10.24 -4.34
C THR A 162 -10.67 10.91 -3.38
N ALA A 163 -9.37 10.76 -3.60
CA ALA A 163 -8.36 11.47 -2.81
C ALA A 163 -8.50 13.00 -2.95
N GLN A 164 -8.67 13.51 -4.17
CA GLN A 164 -8.90 14.95 -4.43
C GLN A 164 -10.18 15.47 -3.78
N GLN A 165 -11.28 14.72 -3.88
CA GLN A 165 -12.55 15.06 -3.23
C GLN A 165 -12.41 15.08 -1.70
N THR A 166 -11.60 14.17 -1.13
CA THR A 166 -11.35 14.13 0.31
C THR A 166 -10.63 15.40 0.76
N LEU A 167 -9.57 15.79 0.05
CA LEU A 167 -8.88 17.06 0.31
C LEU A 167 -9.82 18.26 0.22
N GLN A 168 -10.68 18.31 -0.82
CA GLN A 168 -11.63 19.41 -0.99
C GLN A 168 -12.69 19.47 0.12
N ALA A 169 -13.15 18.31 0.60
CA ALA A 169 -14.23 18.24 1.57
C ALA A 169 -13.76 18.41 3.03
N THR A 170 -12.59 17.87 3.37
CA THR A 170 -12.12 17.81 4.76
C THR A 170 -10.84 18.59 5.02
N GLY A 171 -10.15 19.05 3.97
CA GLY A 171 -8.81 19.62 4.08
C GLY A 171 -7.70 18.58 4.25
N GLU A 172 -8.01 17.28 4.24
CA GLU A 172 -7.04 16.20 4.49
C GLU A 172 -6.34 15.75 3.18
N PRO A 173 -5.03 15.96 3.04
CA PRO A 173 -4.27 15.63 1.83
C PRO A 173 -3.90 14.15 1.77
N VAL A 174 -4.87 13.27 1.59
CA VAL A 174 -4.64 11.83 1.45
C VAL A 174 -4.15 11.45 0.04
N GLY A 175 -3.34 10.40 -0.07
CA GLY A 175 -2.82 9.90 -1.35
C GLY A 175 -3.76 8.93 -2.06
N THR A 176 -3.40 8.52 -3.28
CA THR A 176 -4.27 7.69 -4.14
C THR A 176 -4.63 6.34 -3.49
N SER A 177 -3.71 5.70 -2.76
CA SER A 177 -4.02 4.45 -2.03
C SER A 177 -5.09 4.63 -0.94
N SER A 178 -5.01 5.74 -0.19
CA SER A 178 -6.04 6.14 0.78
C SER A 178 -7.37 6.46 0.07
N GLY A 179 -7.31 7.16 -1.07
CA GLY A 179 -8.47 7.40 -1.92
C GLY A 179 -9.15 6.11 -2.38
N ALA A 180 -8.38 5.06 -2.67
CA ALA A 180 -8.92 3.74 -3.00
C ALA A 180 -9.65 3.11 -1.81
N ALA A 181 -9.09 3.17 -0.59
CA ALA A 181 -9.75 2.66 0.62
C ALA A 181 -11.08 3.38 0.90
N ILE A 182 -11.12 4.70 0.74
CA ILE A 182 -12.34 5.52 0.90
C ILE A 182 -13.36 5.20 -0.20
N ALA A 183 -12.92 5.05 -1.45
CA ALA A 183 -13.80 4.68 -2.56
C ALA A 183 -14.44 3.31 -2.34
N ALA A 184 -13.67 2.36 -1.80
CA ALA A 184 -14.16 1.04 -1.42
C ALA A 184 -15.21 1.11 -0.30
N ALA A 185 -15.03 1.97 0.71
CA ALA A 185 -16.03 2.19 1.74
C ALA A 185 -17.35 2.75 1.16
N ARG A 186 -17.26 3.65 0.18
CA ARG A 186 -18.44 4.12 -0.58
C ARG A 186 -19.09 3.00 -1.40
N GLN A 187 -18.33 2.06 -1.95
CA GLN A 187 -18.90 0.88 -2.61
C GLN A 187 -19.69 0.01 -1.61
N LEU A 188 -19.17 -0.21 -0.41
CA LEU A 188 -19.86 -0.99 0.62
C LEU A 188 -21.19 -0.35 1.05
N HIS A 189 -21.23 0.98 1.20
CA HIS A 189 -22.48 1.69 1.42
C HIS A 189 -23.49 1.47 0.30
N ARG A 190 -23.05 1.53 -0.97
CA ARG A 190 -23.92 1.23 -2.12
C ARG A 190 -24.39 -0.22 -2.16
N ARG A 191 -23.63 -1.16 -1.59
CA ARG A 191 -24.01 -2.58 -1.42
C ARG A 191 -24.93 -2.80 -0.22
N GLY A 192 -25.30 -1.75 0.52
CA GLY A 192 -26.25 -1.81 1.62
C GLY A 192 -25.63 -2.05 3.00
N ILE A 193 -24.30 -2.05 3.14
CA ILE A 193 -23.66 -2.00 4.46
C ILE A 193 -23.99 -0.66 5.11
N ARG A 194 -24.59 -0.70 6.30
CA ARG A 194 -24.98 0.48 7.09
C ARG A 194 -24.05 0.62 8.30
N GLY A 195 -24.04 1.81 8.91
CA GLY A 195 -23.21 2.12 10.07
C GLY A 195 -21.80 2.58 9.69
N ASP A 196 -20.91 2.61 10.67
CA ASP A 196 -19.60 3.23 10.50
C ASP A 196 -18.63 2.29 9.76
N ILE A 197 -18.15 2.74 8.60
CA ILE A 197 -17.09 2.06 7.84
C ILE A 197 -15.79 2.83 7.99
N VAL A 198 -14.79 2.17 8.58
CA VAL A 198 -13.47 2.77 8.80
C VAL A 198 -12.57 2.49 7.59
N SER A 199 -12.03 3.55 6.98
CA SER A 199 -11.05 3.44 5.89
C SER A 199 -9.64 3.70 6.40
N VAL A 200 -8.72 2.77 6.14
CA VAL A 200 -7.31 2.90 6.52
C VAL A 200 -6.56 3.71 5.47
N CYS A 201 -6.27 4.97 5.77
CA CYS A 201 -5.54 5.88 4.89
C CYS A 201 -4.02 5.70 5.04
N GLN A 202 -3.39 5.07 4.05
CA GLN A 202 -1.98 4.62 4.12
C GLN A 202 -0.96 5.59 3.54
N SER A 203 -1.40 6.63 2.83
CA SER A 203 -0.50 7.61 2.23
C SER A 203 -1.02 9.04 2.17
N HIS A 204 -0.09 9.97 1.98
CA HIS A 204 -0.30 11.40 1.80
C HIS A 204 -0.30 11.79 0.30
N LEU A 205 -1.01 12.86 -0.07
CA LEU A 205 -1.18 13.29 -1.46
C LEU A 205 0.14 13.61 -2.15
N ALA A 206 1.10 14.16 -1.40
CA ALA A 206 2.43 14.50 -1.91
C ALA A 206 3.18 13.33 -2.57
N ILE A 207 2.90 12.07 -2.23
CA ILE A 207 3.53 10.91 -2.89
C ILE A 207 2.79 10.43 -4.14
N SER A 208 1.62 11.02 -4.40
CA SER A 208 0.72 10.68 -5.52
C SER A 208 0.77 11.68 -6.67
N LEU A 209 1.53 12.78 -6.51
CA LEU A 209 1.80 13.84 -7.48
C LEU A 209 3.24 13.75 -8.01
#